data_AF-A0A1Y3NQU1-F1
#
_entry.id   AF-A0A1Y3NQU1-F1
#
_cell.length_a   1.000
_cell.length_b   1.000
_cell.length_c   1.000
_cell.angle_alpha   90.00
_cell.angle_beta   90.00
_cell.angle_gamma   90.00
#
_symmetry.space_group_name_H-M   'P 1'
#
loop_
_entity.id
_entity.type
_entity.pdbx_description
1 polymer ?
#
loop_
_entity_poly.entity_id
_entity_poly.type
_entity_poly.pdbx_seq_one_letter_code
_entity_poly.pdbx_strand_id
1 'polypeptide(L)'
;TKQIPDKLKNKLGNSIVIDHAFGREFPNDKLKEYSLVVHCGGCMIDKQKMCARLDDCIENNIPITNYGLLLTYLNSPKALKRVTKPFIN
;
A
#
# COMPACT_ATOMS: atom_id res chain seq x y z
N THR A 1 -10.55 4.82 0.88
CA THR A 1 -11.48 4.87 -0.27
C THR A 1 -11.62 6.24 -0.90
N LYS A 2 -11.34 7.36 -0.20
CA LYS A 2 -11.39 8.72 -0.80
C LYS A 2 -10.02 9.38 -0.92
N GLN A 3 -9.41 9.76 0.20
CA GLN A 3 -8.19 10.58 0.23
C GLN A 3 -7.01 10.04 -0.60
N ILE A 4 -6.65 8.75 -0.46
CA ILE A 4 -5.54 8.15 -1.24
C ILE A 4 -5.90 8.12 -2.74
N PRO A 5 -7.06 7.57 -3.15
CA PRO A 5 -7.51 7.65 -4.55
C PRO A 5 -7.48 9.06 -5.14
N ASP A 6 -8.03 10.05 -4.44
CA ASP A 6 -8.08 11.43 -4.92
C ASP A 6 -6.67 12.01 -5.11
N LYS A 7 -5.77 11.79 -4.15
CA LYS A 7 -4.37 12.24 -4.25
C LYS A 7 -3.60 11.52 -5.36
N LEU A 8 -3.84 10.23 -5.57
CA LEU A 8 -3.22 9.47 -6.66
C LEU A 8 -3.73 9.98 -8.02
N LYS A 9 -5.03 10.18 -8.17
CA LYS A 9 -5.63 10.76 -9.39
C LYS A 9 -5.09 12.16 -9.67
N ASN A 10 -4.99 13.01 -8.65
CA ASN A 10 -4.42 14.35 -8.80
C ASN A 10 -2.94 14.32 -9.23
N LYS A 11 -2.18 13.29 -8.84
CA LYS A 11 -0.74 13.19 -9.13
C LYS A 11 -0.43 12.43 -10.43
N LEU A 12 -1.21 11.43 -10.78
CA LEU A 12 -0.97 10.48 -11.88
C LEU A 12 -1.99 10.59 -13.02
N GLY A 13 -3.08 11.34 -12.82
CA GLY A 13 -4.19 11.46 -13.75
C GLY A 13 -5.34 10.49 -13.48
N ASN A 14 -6.41 10.62 -14.27
CA ASN A 14 -7.66 9.86 -14.08
C ASN A 14 -7.66 8.47 -14.73
N SER A 15 -6.59 8.09 -15.44
CA SER A 15 -6.46 6.76 -16.07
C SER A 15 -6.11 5.66 -15.08
N ILE A 16 -5.78 5.97 -13.83
CA ILE A 16 -5.45 4.97 -12.83
C ILE A 16 -6.71 4.16 -12.47
N VAL A 17 -6.60 2.84 -12.54
CA VAL A 17 -7.62 1.91 -12.07
C VAL A 17 -7.34 1.61 -10.60
N ILE A 18 -8.38 1.69 -9.76
CA ILE A 18 -8.27 1.45 -8.32
C ILE A 18 -9.38 0.51 -7.93
N ASP A 19 -8.98 -0.67 -7.47
CA ASP A 19 -9.88 -1.61 -6.83
C ASP A 19 -9.78 -1.54 -5.31
N HIS A 20 -10.87 -1.90 -4.64
CA HIS A 20 -10.94 -1.94 -3.19
C HIS A 20 -11.22 -3.36 -2.72
N ALA A 21 -10.30 -3.91 -1.94
CA ALA A 21 -10.51 -5.14 -1.19
C ALA A 21 -10.81 -4.81 0.28
N PHE A 22 -11.91 -5.34 0.81
CA PHE A 22 -12.29 -5.19 2.21
C PHE A 22 -12.47 -6.55 2.86
N GLY A 23 -12.26 -6.60 4.18
CA GLY A 23 -12.47 -7.80 4.97
C GLY A 23 -11.19 -8.57 5.29
N ARG A 24 -11.36 -9.83 5.70
CA ARG A 24 -10.27 -10.68 6.18
C ARG A 24 -9.54 -11.40 5.04
N GLU A 25 -10.21 -11.59 3.91
CA GLU A 25 -9.63 -12.28 2.77
C GLU A 25 -8.74 -11.33 1.96
N PHE A 26 -7.58 -11.83 1.58
CA PHE A 26 -6.61 -11.12 0.75
C PHE A 26 -6.69 -11.73 -0.66
N PRO A 27 -6.96 -10.94 -1.70
CA PRO A 27 -7.19 -11.45 -3.06
C PRO A 27 -5.87 -11.85 -3.73
N ASN A 28 -5.26 -12.92 -3.22
CA ASN A 28 -3.96 -13.41 -3.65
C ASN A 28 -3.95 -13.88 -5.12
N ASP A 29 -5.05 -14.46 -5.57
CA ASP A 29 -5.30 -14.93 -6.94
C ASP A 29 -5.18 -13.81 -7.98
N LYS A 30 -5.52 -12.57 -7.60
CA LYS A 30 -5.52 -11.40 -8.51
C LYS A 30 -4.28 -10.52 -8.38
N LEU A 31 -3.32 -10.85 -7.51
CA LEU A 31 -2.18 -9.95 -7.24
C LEU A 31 -1.42 -9.54 -8.50
N LYS A 32 -1.24 -10.48 -9.44
CA LYS A 32 -0.51 -10.25 -10.70
C LYS A 32 -1.19 -9.24 -11.63
N GLU A 33 -2.45 -8.89 -11.39
CA GLU A 33 -3.18 -7.87 -12.16
C GLU A 33 -2.82 -6.44 -11.71
N TYR A 34 -2.19 -6.28 -10.54
CA TYR A 34 -1.93 -4.96 -9.94
C TYR A 34 -0.47 -4.53 -10.06
N SER A 35 -0.25 -3.24 -10.30
CA SER A 35 1.10 -2.65 -10.27
C SER A 35 1.55 -2.21 -8.87
N LEU A 36 0.63 -2.10 -7.91
CA LEU A 36 0.91 -1.67 -6.54
C LEU A 36 -0.22 -2.12 -5.60
N VAL A 37 0.15 -2.72 -4.47
CA VAL A 37 -0.76 -2.95 -3.34
C VAL A 37 -0.61 -1.82 -2.31
N VAL A 38 -1.74 -1.26 -1.87
CA VAL A 38 -1.78 -0.27 -0.77
C VAL A 38 -2.57 -0.86 0.39
N HIS A 39 -1.86 -1.33 1.41
CA HIS A 39 -2.46 -1.96 2.58
C HIS A 39 -2.79 -0.94 3.68
N CYS A 40 -3.80 -1.24 4.51
CA CYS A 40 -4.07 -0.45 5.71
C CYS A 40 -3.00 -0.67 6.79
N GLY A 41 -3.12 0.00 7.93
CA GLY A 41 -2.23 -0.22 9.08
C GLY A 41 -2.35 -1.60 9.74
N GLY A 42 -3.28 -2.46 9.31
CA GLY A 42 -3.42 -3.82 9.82
C GLY A 42 -3.87 -3.93 11.28
N CYS A 43 -4.48 -2.89 11.86
CA CYS A 43 -4.83 -2.85 13.29
C CYS A 43 -5.79 -3.98 13.76
N MET A 44 -6.52 -4.60 12.83
CA MET A 44 -7.47 -5.68 13.11
C MET A 44 -6.98 -7.08 12.69
N ILE A 45 -5.73 -7.22 12.28
CA ILE A 45 -5.13 -8.52 11.91
C ILE A 45 -3.88 -8.78 12.74
N ASP A 46 -3.58 -10.07 12.98
CA ASP A 46 -2.37 -10.49 13.66
C ASP A 46 -1.12 -10.34 12.76
N LYS A 47 0.06 -10.40 13.40
CA LYS A 47 1.35 -10.27 12.72
C LYS A 47 1.56 -11.36 11.67
N GLN A 48 1.12 -12.60 11.94
CA GLN A 48 1.32 -13.73 11.05
C GLN A 48 0.60 -13.52 9.72
N LYS A 49 -0.66 -13.08 9.76
CA LYS A 49 -1.45 -12.74 8.58
C LYS A 49 -0.88 -11.55 7.82
N MET A 50 -0.37 -10.54 8.52
CA MET A 50 0.29 -9.41 7.86
C MET A 50 1.56 -9.87 7.12
N CYS A 51 2.39 -10.70 7.74
CA CYS A 51 3.58 -11.28 7.11
C CYS A 51 3.21 -12.13 5.89
N ALA A 52 2.24 -13.03 6.00
CA ALA A 52 1.79 -13.83 4.86
C ALA A 52 1.37 -12.98 3.64
N ARG A 53 0.63 -11.87 3.89
CA ARG A 53 0.26 -10.93 2.82
C ARG A 53 1.46 -10.22 2.19
N LEU A 54 2.51 -9.92 2.97
CA LEU A 54 3.75 -9.35 2.45
C LEU A 54 4.48 -10.38 1.59
N ASP A 55 4.59 -11.62 2.07
CA ASP A 55 5.24 -12.73 1.37
C ASP A 55 4.54 -12.99 0.03
N ASP A 56 3.20 -13.06 0.02
CA ASP A 56 2.39 -13.18 -1.21
C ASP A 56 2.73 -12.09 -2.23
N CYS A 57 2.91 -10.84 -1.79
CA CYS A 57 3.28 -9.74 -2.68
C CYS A 57 4.71 -9.89 -3.21
N ILE A 58 5.65 -10.26 -2.35
CA ILE A 58 7.06 -10.45 -2.68
C ILE A 58 7.22 -11.59 -3.71
N GLU A 59 6.58 -12.73 -3.47
CA GLU A 59 6.62 -13.90 -4.36
C GLU A 59 6.03 -13.61 -5.74
N ASN A 60 5.00 -12.76 -5.80
CA ASN A 60 4.40 -12.31 -7.04
C ASN A 60 5.10 -11.09 -7.68
N ASN A 61 6.19 -10.59 -7.08
CA ASN A 61 6.92 -9.40 -7.51
C ASN A 61 6.06 -8.13 -7.59
N ILE A 62 5.09 -7.99 -6.68
CA ILE A 62 4.18 -6.84 -6.63
C ILE A 62 4.62 -5.90 -5.51
N PRO A 63 4.95 -4.63 -5.82
CA PRO A 63 5.25 -3.65 -4.79
C PRO A 63 4.08 -3.47 -3.83
N ILE A 64 4.40 -3.38 -2.54
CA ILE A 64 3.42 -3.12 -1.48
C ILE A 64 3.84 -1.92 -0.64
N THR A 65 2.88 -1.08 -0.30
CA THR A 65 3.04 0.02 0.65
C THR A 65 1.86 0.06 1.62
N ASN A 66 1.85 1.00 2.56
CA ASN A 66 0.73 1.21 3.46
C ASN A 66 0.23 2.66 3.46
N TYR A 67 -0.93 2.89 4.06
CA TYR A 67 -1.56 4.21 4.12
C TYR A 67 -0.63 5.29 4.70
N GLY A 68 0.10 4.99 5.77
CA GLY A 68 0.98 5.95 6.43
C GLY A 68 2.14 6.39 5.53
N LEU A 69 2.84 5.42 4.93
CA LEU A 69 3.96 5.70 4.03
C LEU A 69 3.49 6.44 2.76
N LEU A 70 2.42 5.95 2.13
CA LEU A 70 1.91 6.55 0.89
C LEU A 70 1.35 7.96 1.12
N LEU A 71 0.57 8.18 2.18
CA LEU A 71 0.05 9.53 2.48
C LEU A 71 1.19 10.49 2.81
N THR A 72 2.19 10.04 3.57
CA THR A 72 3.36 10.87 3.87
C THR A 72 4.12 11.20 2.58
N TYR A 73 4.34 10.23 1.70
CA TYR A 73 4.96 10.46 0.39
C TYR A 73 4.19 11.47 -0.46
N LEU A 74 2.86 11.33 -0.54
CA LEU A 74 2.00 12.19 -1.35
C LEU A 74 1.88 13.61 -0.79
N ASN A 75 1.98 13.78 0.53
CA ASN A 75 1.90 15.10 1.18
C ASN A 75 3.27 15.79 1.29
N SER A 76 4.30 15.04 1.68
CA SER A 76 5.65 15.57 1.90
C SER A 76 6.71 14.46 1.79
N PRO A 77 7.33 14.31 0.61
CA PRO A 77 8.45 13.39 0.44
C PRO A 77 9.62 13.67 1.40
N LYS A 78 9.81 14.94 1.82
CA LYS A 78 10.81 15.34 2.82
C LYS A 78 10.47 14.78 4.21
N ALA A 79 9.19 14.82 4.60
CA ALA A 79 8.75 14.22 5.85
C ALA A 79 8.98 12.70 5.84
N LEU A 80 8.65 12.02 4.73
CA LEU A 80 8.90 10.58 4.58
C LEU A 80 10.38 10.26 4.82
N LYS A 81 11.29 10.91 4.09
CA LYS A 81 12.74 10.72 4.25
C LYS A 81 13.21 10.96 5.69
N ARG A 82 12.65 11.95 6.38
CA ARG A 82 13.00 12.27 7.78
C ARG A 82 12.54 11.18 8.74
N VAL A 83 11.29 10.73 8.63
CA VAL A 83 10.71 9.76 9.58
C VAL A 83 11.21 8.34 9.37
N THR A 84 11.62 7.98 8.14
CA THR A 84 12.18 6.67 7.84
C THR A 84 13.68 6.57 8.14
N LYS A 85 14.38 7.71 8.28
CA LYS A 85 15.83 7.75 8.52
C LYS A 85 16.32 6.81 9.64
N PRO A 86 15.65 6.66 10.80
CA PRO A 86 16.11 5.75 11.85
C PRO A 86 15.98 4.25 11.52
N PHE A 87 15.21 3.90 10.50
CA PHE A 87 14.86 2.52 10.15
C PHE A 87 15.54 2.02 8.88
N ILE A 88 16.13 2.93 8.11
CA ILE A 88 16.90 2.63 6.90
C ILE A 88 18.37 2.61 7.33
N ASN A 89 18.80 1.48 7.88
CA ASN A 89 20.22 1.14 8.03
C ASN A 89 20.59 0.14 6.94
#